data_AF-A0A6J7INZ3-F1
#
_entry.id   AF-A0A6J7INZ3-F1
#
_cell.length_a   1.000
_cell.length_b   1.000
_cell.length_c   1.000
_cell.angle_alpha   90.00
_cell.angle_beta   90.00
_cell.angle_gamma   90.00
#
_symmetry.space_group_name_H-M   'P 1'
#
loop_
_entity.id
_entity.type
_entity.pdbx_description
1 polymer ?
#
loop_
_entity_poly.entity_id
_entity_poly.type
_entity_poly.pdbx_seq_one_letter_code
_entity_poly.pdbx_strand_id
1 'polypeptide(L)'
;MVAAVRRFFARATVAVETRAAEPADAAGAIEAYLLAVSEQLRPASATFFADLAAFPPAAEVYARNTRTAGRRVQQLVSDGVAAGTLRPAHASFVGAAVTEVMSAIHAGRIAAATDLDDAAAYAELAALVVAGLHHP
;
A
#
# COMPACT_ATOMS: atom_id res chain seq x y z
N MET A 1 1.88 5.66 -23.43
CA MET A 1 1.18 5.49 -22.15
C MET A 1 1.86 4.48 -21.22
N VAL A 2 2.03 3.20 -21.58
CA VAL A 2 2.66 2.16 -20.71
C VAL A 2 4.03 2.58 -20.14
N ALA A 3 4.93 3.14 -20.97
CA ALA A 3 6.26 3.55 -20.52
C ALA A 3 6.21 4.68 -19.46
N ALA A 4 5.27 5.62 -19.60
CA ALA A 4 5.06 6.69 -18.64
C ALA A 4 4.51 6.14 -17.31
N VAL A 5 3.53 5.23 -17.38
CA VAL A 5 2.96 4.53 -16.22
C VAL A 5 4.03 3.71 -15.48
N ARG A 6 4.84 2.95 -16.22
CA ARG A 6 5.97 2.20 -15.63
C ARG A 6 6.99 3.11 -14.97
N ARG A 7 7.33 4.24 -15.61
CA ARG A 7 8.28 5.21 -15.06
C ARG A 7 7.73 5.93 -13.82
N PHE A 8 6.44 6.25 -13.81
CA PHE A 8 5.74 6.78 -12.65
C PHE A 8 5.84 5.80 -11.48
N PHE A 9 5.43 4.55 -11.68
CA PHE A 9 5.49 3.55 -10.60
C PHE A 9 6.90 3.24 -10.15
N ALA A 10 7.89 3.19 -11.05
CA ALA A 10 9.28 3.00 -10.65
C ALA A 10 9.78 4.11 -9.71
N ARG A 11 9.44 5.38 -9.99
CA ARG A 11 9.77 6.51 -9.12
C ARG A 11 9.00 6.44 -7.79
N ALA A 12 7.71 6.12 -7.84
CA ALA A 12 6.88 5.97 -6.66
C ALA A 12 7.43 4.87 -5.75
N THR A 13 7.83 3.72 -6.30
CA THR A 13 8.45 2.63 -5.54
C THR A 13 9.71 3.08 -4.83
N VAL A 14 10.61 3.81 -5.50
CA VAL A 14 11.83 4.32 -4.84
C VAL A 14 11.47 5.26 -3.68
N ALA A 15 10.54 6.20 -3.89
CA ALA A 15 10.13 7.14 -2.86
C ALA A 15 9.50 6.44 -1.63
N VAL A 16 8.62 5.46 -1.88
CA VAL A 16 7.96 4.67 -0.84
C VAL A 16 8.97 3.86 -0.02
N GLU A 17 9.90 3.15 -0.69
CA GLU A 17 10.91 2.36 0.01
C GLU A 17 11.89 3.24 0.80
N THR A 18 12.26 4.41 0.27
CA THR A 18 13.08 5.38 1.02
C THR A 18 12.37 5.82 2.29
N ARG A 19 11.08 6.16 2.21
CA ARG A 19 10.31 6.63 3.37
C ARG A 19 10.12 5.53 4.41
N ALA A 20 9.92 4.29 3.97
CA ALA A 20 9.75 3.13 4.83
C ALA A 20 11.04 2.68 5.53
N ALA A 21 12.21 3.13 5.07
CA ALA A 21 13.50 2.83 5.67
C ALA A 21 13.93 3.82 6.78
N GLU A 22 13.19 4.92 6.97
CA GLU A 22 13.50 5.91 8.02
C GLU A 22 13.17 5.45 9.44
N PRO A 23 12.02 4.78 9.70
CA PRO A 23 11.67 4.36 11.05
C PRO A 23 12.59 3.24 11.55
N ALA A 24 12.87 3.25 12.86
CA ALA A 24 13.75 2.26 13.49
C ALA A 24 13.05 0.93 13.81
N ASP A 25 11.72 0.91 13.82
CA ASP A 25 10.91 -0.26 14.12
C ASP A 25 9.98 -0.65 12.96
N ALA A 26 9.49 -1.90 13.01
CA ALA A 26 8.66 -2.46 11.95
C ALA A 26 7.26 -1.80 11.86
N ALA A 27 6.70 -1.36 12.99
CA ALA A 27 5.40 -0.69 13.01
C ALA A 27 5.46 0.64 12.25
N GLY A 28 6.43 1.48 12.58
CA GLY A 28 6.70 2.73 11.89
C GLY A 28 7.05 2.50 10.43
N ALA A 29 7.83 1.47 10.10
CA ALA A 29 8.15 1.14 8.70
C ALA A 29 6.89 0.79 7.88
N ILE A 30 5.94 0.03 8.46
CA ILE A 30 4.67 -0.31 7.82
C ILE A 30 3.80 0.94 7.64
N GLU A 31 3.69 1.78 8.66
CA GLU A 31 2.94 3.04 8.60
C GLU A 31 3.50 3.96 7.51
N ALA A 32 4.81 4.22 7.57
CA ALA A 32 5.51 5.06 6.62
C ALA A 32 5.38 4.54 5.19
N TYR A 33 5.42 3.22 4.99
CA TYR A 33 5.21 2.60 3.70
C TYR A 33 3.82 2.90 3.13
N LEU A 34 2.76 2.62 3.90
CA LEU A 34 1.37 2.78 3.44
C LEU A 34 1.01 4.26 3.22
N LEU A 35 1.46 5.14 4.11
CA LEU A 35 1.28 6.59 3.93
C LEU A 35 2.04 7.08 2.70
N ALA A 36 3.30 6.67 2.49
CA ALA A 36 4.05 7.07 1.30
C ALA A 36 3.38 6.59 -0.01
N VAL A 37 2.75 5.41 -0.02
CA VAL A 37 1.94 4.97 -1.17
C VAL A 37 0.83 5.98 -1.43
N SER A 38 0.04 6.33 -0.41
CA SER A 38 -1.00 7.37 -0.50
C SER A 38 -0.46 8.69 -1.08
N GLU A 39 0.69 9.16 -0.59
CA GLU A 39 1.28 10.42 -1.07
C GLU A 39 1.69 10.37 -2.54
N GLN A 40 2.28 9.26 -2.98
CA GLN A 40 2.68 9.09 -4.38
C GLN A 40 1.47 8.95 -5.31
N LEU A 41 0.32 8.49 -4.80
CA LEU A 41 -0.91 8.35 -5.57
C LEU A 41 -1.76 9.63 -5.57
N ARG A 42 -1.60 10.54 -4.60
CA ARG A 42 -2.35 11.82 -4.53
C ARG A 42 -2.29 12.70 -5.81
N PRO A 43 -1.16 12.81 -6.53
CA PRO A 43 -1.08 13.59 -7.77
C PRO A 43 -1.74 12.90 -8.97
N ALA A 44 -1.99 11.59 -8.88
CA ALA A 44 -2.78 10.86 -9.85
C ALA A 44 -4.25 11.09 -9.54
N SER A 45 -4.90 11.95 -10.33
CA SER A 45 -6.34 12.21 -10.18
C SER A 45 -7.15 10.92 -10.36
N ALA A 46 -8.39 10.88 -9.87
CA ALA A 46 -9.34 9.81 -10.19
C ALA A 46 -9.40 9.52 -11.70
N THR A 47 -9.20 10.55 -12.54
CA THR A 47 -9.07 10.43 -14.00
C THR A 47 -7.88 9.57 -14.43
N PHE A 48 -6.71 9.68 -13.78
CA PHE A 48 -5.57 8.80 -14.07
C PHE A 48 -5.89 7.34 -13.82
N PHE A 49 -6.57 7.02 -12.72
CA PHE A 49 -6.97 5.64 -12.43
C PHE A 49 -8.07 5.13 -13.35
N ALA A 50 -9.02 5.99 -13.75
CA ALA A 50 -10.00 5.67 -14.78
C ALA A 50 -9.32 5.39 -16.13
N ASP A 51 -8.35 6.20 -16.54
CA ASP A 51 -7.58 6.02 -17.78
C ASP A 51 -6.71 4.75 -17.73
N LEU A 52 -6.14 4.42 -16.56
CA LEU A 52 -5.43 3.17 -16.33
C LEU A 52 -6.36 1.96 -16.48
N ALA A 53 -7.56 2.03 -15.89
CA ALA A 53 -8.56 0.97 -15.95
C ALA A 53 -9.11 0.78 -17.38
N ALA A 54 -9.27 1.86 -18.14
CA ALA A 54 -9.70 1.85 -19.53
C ALA A 54 -8.65 1.27 -20.50
N PHE A 55 -7.41 1.05 -20.04
CA PHE A 55 -6.32 0.51 -20.85
C PHE A 55 -5.69 -0.75 -20.21
N PRO A 56 -6.10 -1.95 -20.64
CA PRO A 56 -5.74 -3.22 -19.98
C PRO A 56 -4.24 -3.45 -19.70
N PRO A 57 -3.30 -3.11 -20.63
CA PRO A 57 -1.88 -3.27 -20.36
C PRO A 57 -1.36 -2.43 -19.19
N ALA A 58 -1.96 -1.28 -18.91
CA ALA A 58 -1.58 -0.45 -17.78
C ALA A 58 -2.28 -0.90 -16.48
N ALA A 59 -3.52 -1.38 -16.56
CA ALA A 59 -4.22 -2.01 -15.44
C ALA A 59 -3.45 -3.24 -14.91
N GLU A 60 -2.87 -4.07 -15.80
CA GLU A 60 -2.06 -5.22 -15.39
C GLU A 60 -0.77 -4.81 -14.67
N VAL A 61 -0.07 -3.78 -15.18
CA VAL A 61 1.12 -3.22 -14.53
C VAL A 61 0.77 -2.72 -13.13
N TYR A 62 -0.37 -2.06 -12.99
CA TYR A 62 -0.81 -1.52 -11.72
C TYR A 62 -1.18 -2.64 -10.72
N ALA A 63 -1.98 -3.63 -11.14
CA ALA A 63 -2.32 -4.77 -10.30
C ALA A 63 -1.08 -5.55 -9.84
N ARG A 64 -0.06 -5.69 -10.71
CA ARG A 64 1.23 -6.28 -10.35
C ARG A 64 1.97 -5.46 -9.29
N ASN A 65 1.89 -4.14 -9.34
CA ASN A 65 2.50 -3.26 -8.35
C ASN A 65 1.77 -3.35 -7.00
N THR A 66 0.44 -3.39 -6.99
CA THR A 66 -0.34 -3.62 -5.76
C THR A 66 0.03 -4.95 -5.10
N ARG A 67 0.15 -6.04 -5.87
CA ARG A 67 0.63 -7.32 -5.33
C ARG A 67 2.07 -7.25 -4.80
N THR A 68 2.92 -6.43 -5.41
CA THR A 68 4.29 -6.20 -4.92
C THR A 68 4.28 -5.44 -3.60
N ALA A 69 3.44 -4.43 -3.46
CA ALA A 69 3.26 -3.68 -2.23
C ALA A 69 2.74 -4.55 -1.09
N GLY A 70 1.74 -5.39 -1.34
CA GLY A 70 1.25 -6.35 -0.35
C GLY A 70 2.32 -7.34 0.12
N ARG A 71 3.15 -7.85 -0.81
CA ARG A 71 4.31 -8.69 -0.44
C ARG A 71 5.34 -7.93 0.39
N ARG A 72 5.54 -6.63 0.12
CA ARG A 72 6.46 -5.81 0.90
C ARG A 72 5.98 -5.63 2.33
N VAL A 73 4.68 -5.35 2.52
CA VAL A 73 4.08 -5.29 3.86
C VAL A 73 4.18 -6.64 4.57
N GLN A 74 3.90 -7.75 3.88
CA GLN A 74 4.15 -9.09 4.43
C GLN A 74 5.60 -9.26 4.93
N GLN A 75 6.59 -8.79 4.17
CA GLN A 75 7.99 -8.87 4.59
C GLN A 75 8.25 -8.05 5.86
N LEU A 76 7.79 -6.80 5.91
CA LEU A 76 7.94 -5.94 7.09
C LEU A 76 7.31 -6.56 8.35
N VAL A 77 6.13 -7.18 8.20
CA VAL A 77 5.46 -7.90 9.28
C VAL A 77 6.27 -9.11 9.71
N SER A 78 6.76 -9.90 8.76
CA SER A 78 7.59 -11.08 9.04
C SER A 78 8.86 -10.70 9.82
N ASP A 79 9.52 -9.61 9.42
CA ASP A 79 10.73 -9.11 10.06
C ASP A 79 10.45 -8.63 11.48
N GLY A 80 9.36 -7.87 11.68
CA GLY A 80 8.95 -7.39 13.01
C GLY A 80 8.52 -8.51 13.96
N VAL A 81 7.83 -9.55 13.46
CA VAL A 81 7.49 -10.74 14.26
C VAL A 81 8.75 -11.51 14.64
N ALA A 82 9.70 -11.70 13.72
CA ALA A 82 10.95 -12.39 13.99
C ALA A 82 11.83 -11.62 15.00
N ALA A 83 11.79 -10.29 14.97
CA ALA A 83 12.49 -9.42 15.91
C ALA A 83 11.76 -9.25 17.26
N GLY A 84 10.52 -9.76 17.39
CA GLY A 84 9.70 -9.59 18.59
C GLY A 84 9.19 -8.17 18.82
N THR A 85 9.26 -7.29 17.82
CA THR A 85 8.76 -5.90 17.89
C THR A 85 7.30 -5.77 17.49
N LEU A 86 6.74 -6.79 16.82
CA LEU A 86 5.32 -6.93 16.52
C LEU A 86 4.76 -8.17 17.22
N ARG A 87 3.46 -8.15 17.52
CA ARG A 87 2.79 -9.34 18.07
C ARG A 87 2.90 -10.53 17.12
N PRO A 88 2.90 -11.78 17.62
CA PRO A 88 2.84 -12.96 16.76
C PRO A 88 1.62 -12.93 15.83
N ALA A 89 1.88 -12.90 14.52
CA ALA A 89 0.85 -12.82 13.47
C ALA A 89 1.27 -13.59 12.22
N HIS A 90 0.28 -14.06 11.45
CA HIS A 90 0.53 -14.65 10.12
C HIS A 90 0.82 -13.55 9.10
N ALA A 91 2.10 -13.29 8.84
CA ALA A 91 2.54 -12.24 7.90
C ALA A 91 1.91 -12.38 6.50
N SER A 92 1.72 -13.60 6.02
CA SER A 92 1.05 -13.89 4.74
C SER A 92 -0.42 -13.45 4.72
N PHE A 93 -1.14 -13.62 5.83
CA PHE A 93 -2.51 -13.14 5.96
C PHE A 93 -2.56 -11.61 5.91
N VAL A 94 -1.66 -10.93 6.63
CA VAL A 94 -1.61 -9.46 6.65
C VAL A 94 -1.31 -8.91 5.26
N GLY A 95 -0.32 -9.47 4.55
CA GLY A 95 -0.01 -9.05 3.18
C GLY A 95 -1.16 -9.28 2.20
N ALA A 96 -1.89 -10.39 2.32
CA ALA A 96 -3.07 -10.66 1.51
C ALA A 96 -4.20 -9.66 1.82
N ALA A 97 -4.52 -9.43 3.10
CA ALA A 97 -5.55 -8.49 3.52
C ALA A 97 -5.26 -7.07 3.04
N VAL A 98 -4.01 -6.60 3.18
CA VAL A 98 -3.57 -5.30 2.68
C VAL A 98 -3.71 -5.22 1.15
N THR A 99 -3.34 -6.28 0.43
CA THR A 99 -3.51 -6.33 -1.04
C THR A 99 -4.97 -6.16 -1.45
N GLU A 100 -5.89 -6.84 -0.75
CA GLU A 100 -7.33 -6.76 -1.01
C GLU A 100 -7.88 -5.36 -0.74
N VAL A 101 -7.51 -4.74 0.39
CA VAL A 101 -7.97 -3.38 0.73
C VAL A 101 -7.40 -2.35 -0.26
N MET A 102 -6.10 -2.40 -0.57
CA MET A 102 -5.51 -1.50 -1.58
C MET A 102 -6.21 -1.63 -2.93
N SER A 103 -6.53 -2.87 -3.36
CA SER A 103 -7.26 -3.11 -4.60
C SER A 103 -8.70 -2.57 -4.54
N ALA A 104 -9.36 -2.63 -3.38
CA ALA A 104 -10.69 -2.08 -3.16
C ALA A 104 -10.70 -0.55 -3.17
N ILE A 105 -9.67 0.10 -2.59
CA ILE A 105 -9.47 1.56 -2.62
C ILE A 105 -9.40 1.99 -4.09
N HIS A 106 -8.47 1.42 -4.85
CA HIS A 106 -8.25 1.81 -6.24
C HIS A 106 -9.43 1.51 -7.18
N ALA A 107 -10.26 0.52 -6.84
CA ALA A 107 -11.49 0.22 -7.58
C ALA A 107 -12.65 1.16 -7.22
N GLY A 108 -12.44 2.13 -6.32
CA GLY A 108 -13.47 3.04 -5.81
C GLY A 108 -14.49 2.36 -4.88
N ARG A 109 -14.28 1.10 -4.50
CA ARG A 109 -15.23 0.35 -3.66
C ARG A 109 -15.23 0.85 -2.22
N ILE A 110 -14.08 1.28 -1.70
CA ILE A 110 -14.00 1.89 -0.37
C ILE A 110 -14.68 3.26 -0.39
N ALA A 111 -14.34 4.12 -1.34
CA ALA A 111 -14.98 5.43 -1.51
C ALA A 111 -16.51 5.31 -1.61
N ALA A 112 -17.02 4.38 -2.41
CA ALA A 112 -18.46 4.14 -2.54
C ALA A 112 -19.15 3.63 -1.26
N ALA A 113 -18.40 2.99 -0.35
CA ALA A 113 -18.92 2.41 0.88
C ALA A 113 -18.79 3.34 2.09
N THR A 114 -17.84 4.29 2.07
CA THR A 114 -17.44 5.05 3.26
C THR A 114 -17.33 6.56 3.04
N ASP A 115 -17.49 7.05 1.81
CA ASP A 115 -17.24 8.44 1.39
C ASP A 115 -15.79 8.93 1.64
N LEU A 116 -14.85 8.02 1.95
CA LEU A 116 -13.43 8.34 2.08
C LEU A 116 -12.79 8.47 0.70
N ASP A 117 -11.97 9.51 0.53
CA ASP A 117 -11.03 9.53 -0.58
C ASP A 117 -9.91 8.48 -0.37
N ASP A 118 -9.17 8.19 -1.44
CA ASP A 118 -8.10 7.20 -1.39
C ASP A 118 -7.06 7.52 -0.31
N ALA A 119 -6.75 8.81 -0.10
CA ALA A 119 -5.72 9.19 0.84
C ALA A 119 -6.14 8.91 2.29
N ALA A 120 -7.38 9.25 2.64
CA ALA A 120 -7.97 8.93 3.93
C ALA A 120 -8.14 7.41 4.11
N ALA A 121 -8.53 6.68 3.07
CA ALA A 121 -8.64 5.22 3.13
C ALA A 121 -7.29 4.52 3.39
N TYR A 122 -6.20 5.03 2.81
CA TYR A 122 -4.85 4.52 3.09
C TYR A 122 -4.39 4.85 4.52
N ALA A 123 -4.75 6.03 5.05
CA ALA A 123 -4.46 6.38 6.43
C ALA A 123 -5.18 5.45 7.42
N GLU A 124 -6.47 5.16 7.17
CA GLU A 124 -7.24 4.20 7.96
C GLU A 124 -6.66 2.78 7.86
N LEU A 125 -6.22 2.35 6.68
CA LEU A 125 -5.56 1.06 6.49
C LEU A 125 -4.25 0.99 7.30
N ALA A 126 -3.43 2.04 7.27
CA ALA A 126 -2.19 2.10 8.03
C ALA A 126 -2.46 2.00 9.55
N ALA A 127 -3.40 2.79 10.05
CA ALA A 127 -3.80 2.78 11.45
C ALA A 127 -4.31 1.39 11.88
N LEU A 128 -5.18 0.76 11.08
CA LEU A 128 -5.73 -0.57 11.36
C LEU A 128 -4.64 -1.64 11.45
N VAL A 129 -3.69 -1.64 10.50
CA VAL A 129 -2.60 -2.63 10.46
C VAL A 129 -1.66 -2.44 11.64
N VAL A 130 -1.23 -1.21 11.93
CA VAL A 130 -0.31 -0.92 13.03
C VAL A 130 -0.94 -1.25 14.38
N ALA A 131 -2.18 -0.80 14.62
CA ALA A 131 -2.90 -1.10 15.85
C ALA A 131 -3.13 -2.61 16.02
N GLY A 132 -3.49 -3.32 14.94
CA GLY A 132 -3.72 -4.77 14.96
C GLY A 132 -2.46 -5.61 15.14
N LEU A 133 -1.28 -5.02 14.94
CA LEU A 133 0.03 -5.67 15.09
C LEU A 133 0.80 -5.22 16.33
N HIS A 134 0.26 -4.26 17.08
CA HIS A 134 0.88 -3.76 18.29
C HIS A 134 1.17 -4.91 19.27
N HIS A 135 2.42 -4.96 19.74
CA HIS A 135 2.82 -5.84 20.83
C HIS A 135 2.62 -5.07 22.15
N PRO A 136 1.77 -5.56 23.07
CA PRO A 136 1.60 -4.94 24.38
C PRO A 136 2.86 -5.05 25.24
#